data_AF-A0A3D4I3H9-F1
#
_entry.id   AF-A0A3D4I3H9-F1
#
_cell.length_a   1.000
_cell.length_b   1.000
_cell.length_c   1.000
_cell.angle_alpha   90.00
_cell.angle_beta   90.00
_cell.angle_gamma   90.00
#
_symmetry.space_group_name_H-M   'P 1'
#
loop_
_entity.id
_entity.type
_entity.pdbx_description
1 polymer ?
#
loop_
_entity_poly.entity_id
_entity_poly.type
_entity_poly.pdbx_seq_one_letter_code
_entity_poly.pdbx_strand_id
1 'polypeptide(L)'
;MTNADILRIAMEQHAIDANCSPNDFTKTENVVVISKPNEKARRYLNLPFFCDLITYGSNIVASVDERVYDFVKLYIDTKYPHGCFEMPQIHHLTNEFVKYGFLPYYQAEYWLPDVDVVKALSCKYEMRLLERHDFADLYLPEWSNALSSTRPHLDMLGVGAYDGDRLIGLSGCSADCETMWQIGIDVLPEYRRQGVAA
;
A
#
# COMPACT_ATOMS: atom_id res chain seq x y z
N MET A 1 -18.36 -10.47 2.41
CA MET A 1 -17.14 -9.90 2.97
C MET A 1 -17.57 -8.86 3.99
N THR A 2 -17.08 -8.94 5.21
CA THR A 2 -17.39 -8.03 6.33
C THR A 2 -16.20 -7.11 6.62
N ASN A 3 -16.40 -6.05 7.40
CA ASN A 3 -15.31 -5.19 7.90
C ASN A 3 -14.23 -6.00 8.64
N ALA A 4 -14.63 -7.01 9.41
CA ALA A 4 -13.71 -7.92 10.10
C ALA A 4 -12.90 -8.79 9.11
N ASP A 5 -13.52 -9.26 8.03
CA ASP A 5 -12.81 -10.01 6.98
C ASP A 5 -11.74 -9.15 6.32
N ILE A 6 -12.06 -7.89 5.99
CA ILE A 6 -11.15 -6.96 5.33
C ILE A 6 -9.93 -6.67 6.21
N LEU A 7 -10.16 -6.37 7.50
CA LEU A 7 -9.08 -6.15 8.46
C LEU A 7 -8.18 -7.38 8.59
N ARG A 8 -8.77 -8.56 8.71
CA ARG A 8 -8.04 -9.82 8.82
C ARG A 8 -7.19 -10.07 7.57
N ILE A 9 -7.75 -9.94 6.37
CA ILE A 9 -7.04 -10.14 5.10
C ILE A 9 -5.86 -9.16 4.97
N ALA A 10 -6.06 -7.90 5.34
CA ALA A 10 -4.99 -6.90 5.30
C ALA A 10 -3.85 -7.26 6.26
N MET A 11 -4.16 -7.64 7.51
CA MET A 11 -3.15 -8.08 8.49
C MET A 11 -2.42 -9.35 8.04
N GLU A 12 -3.14 -10.32 7.45
CA GLU A 12 -2.54 -11.55 6.93
C GLU A 12 -1.53 -11.26 5.82
N GLN A 13 -1.87 -10.40 4.86
CA GLN A 13 -0.94 -10.03 3.80
C GLN A 13 0.24 -9.23 4.33
N HIS A 14 0.04 -8.26 5.22
CA HIS A 14 1.15 -7.54 5.84
C HIS A 14 2.07 -8.45 6.65
N ALA A 15 1.53 -9.49 7.30
CA ALA A 15 2.34 -10.45 8.02
C ALA A 15 3.25 -11.26 7.08
N ILE A 16 2.73 -11.63 5.90
CA ILE A 16 3.50 -12.29 4.84
C ILE A 16 4.63 -11.37 4.36
N ASP A 17 4.32 -10.11 4.08
CA ASP A 17 5.30 -9.13 3.59
C ASP A 17 6.40 -8.83 4.63
N ALA A 18 6.01 -8.74 5.90
CA ALA A 18 6.89 -8.41 7.03
C ALA A 18 7.59 -9.65 7.64
N ASN A 19 7.31 -10.86 7.16
CA ASN A 19 7.80 -12.11 7.73
C ASN A 19 7.49 -12.25 9.24
N CYS A 20 6.25 -11.94 9.64
CA CYS A 20 5.75 -12.07 11.02
C CYS A 20 4.46 -12.91 11.09
N SER A 21 3.88 -13.03 12.28
CA SER A 21 2.55 -13.61 12.48
C SER A 21 1.47 -12.52 12.38
N PRO A 22 0.29 -12.78 11.78
CA PRO A 22 -0.82 -11.82 11.80
C PRO A 22 -1.21 -11.37 13.21
N ASN A 23 -1.09 -12.26 14.20
CA ASN A 23 -1.38 -11.94 15.60
C ASN A 23 -0.40 -10.92 16.20
N ASP A 24 0.79 -10.74 15.61
CA ASP A 24 1.77 -9.76 16.08
C ASP A 24 1.23 -8.33 15.97
N PHE A 25 0.33 -8.04 15.04
CA PHE A 25 -0.31 -6.73 14.89
C PHE A 25 -1.37 -6.40 15.95
N THR A 26 -1.71 -7.35 16.82
CA THR A 26 -2.74 -7.19 17.86
C THR A 26 -2.19 -7.31 19.28
N LYS A 27 -0.85 -7.42 19.40
CA LYS A 27 -0.17 -7.50 20.69
C LYS A 27 -0.18 -6.17 21.41
N THR A 28 0.09 -6.23 22.70
CA THR A 28 0.34 -5.05 23.54
C THR A 28 1.77 -4.54 23.41
N GLU A 29 2.70 -5.46 23.19
CA GLU A 29 4.13 -5.19 23.05
C GLU A 29 4.53 -5.03 21.58
N ASN A 30 5.56 -4.22 21.35
CA ASN A 30 6.17 -4.08 20.04
C ASN A 30 6.94 -5.36 19.69
N VAL A 31 6.95 -5.69 18.40
CA VAL A 31 7.56 -6.92 17.87
C VAL A 31 8.63 -6.55 16.86
N VAL A 32 9.79 -7.20 16.94
CA VAL A 32 10.85 -7.08 15.92
C VAL A 32 11.13 -8.45 15.34
N VAL A 33 11.03 -8.57 14.02
CA VAL A 33 11.33 -9.78 13.24
C VAL A 33 12.42 -9.48 12.20
N ILE A 34 13.12 -10.54 11.78
CA ILE A 34 14.09 -10.42 10.68
C ILE A 34 13.34 -10.47 9.35
N SER A 35 13.56 -9.47 8.50
CA SER A 35 12.95 -9.40 7.18
C SER A 35 13.48 -10.51 6.28
N LYS A 36 12.59 -11.17 5.54
CA LYS A 36 12.92 -12.24 4.59
C LYS A 36 12.04 -12.14 3.35
N PRO A 37 12.55 -12.52 2.17
CA PRO A 37 11.70 -12.71 1.00
C PRO A 37 10.62 -13.75 1.25
N ASN A 38 9.43 -13.52 0.69
CA ASN A 38 8.33 -14.47 0.66
C ASN A 38 7.68 -14.45 -0.72
N GLU A 39 7.50 -15.61 -1.35
CA GLU A 39 6.89 -15.72 -2.68
C GLU A 39 5.43 -15.24 -2.71
N LYS A 40 4.76 -15.22 -1.55
CA LYS A 40 3.39 -14.73 -1.38
C LYS A 40 3.33 -13.24 -1.02
N ALA A 41 4.47 -12.57 -0.87
CA ALA A 41 4.48 -11.14 -0.64
C ALA A 41 3.93 -10.40 -1.85
N ARG A 42 3.48 -9.15 -1.62
CA ARG A 42 2.99 -8.30 -2.72
C ARG A 42 4.05 -8.18 -3.81
N ARG A 43 3.63 -8.42 -5.06
CA ARG A 43 4.50 -8.58 -6.25
C ARG A 43 5.34 -7.35 -6.58
N TYR A 44 5.01 -6.19 -6.03
CA TYR A 44 5.76 -4.96 -6.23
C TYR A 44 6.82 -4.66 -5.18
N LEU A 45 6.87 -5.44 -4.09
CA LEU A 45 7.84 -5.23 -3.03
C LEU A 45 9.23 -5.74 -3.44
N ASN A 46 10.25 -4.98 -3.07
CA ASN A 46 11.63 -5.44 -3.13
C ASN A 46 12.03 -5.94 -1.75
N LEU A 47 12.09 -7.26 -1.58
CA LEU A 47 12.40 -7.93 -0.32
C LEU A 47 13.79 -8.58 -0.34
N PRO A 48 14.46 -8.70 0.82
CA PRO A 48 14.01 -8.29 2.16
C PRO A 48 14.06 -6.77 2.37
N PHE A 49 13.24 -6.27 3.29
CA PHE A 49 13.31 -4.87 3.71
C PHE A 49 14.57 -4.62 4.55
N PHE A 50 15.16 -3.43 4.38
CA PHE A 50 16.18 -2.96 5.32
C PHE A 50 15.56 -2.63 6.69
N CYS A 51 14.44 -1.92 6.68
CA CYS A 51 13.58 -1.71 7.82
C CYS A 51 12.19 -1.30 7.33
N ASP A 52 11.15 -1.96 7.84
CA ASP A 52 9.76 -1.59 7.66
C ASP A 52 9.06 -1.57 9.03
N LEU A 53 8.38 -0.47 9.36
CA LEU A 53 7.69 -0.26 10.63
C LEU A 53 6.19 -0.13 10.38
N ILE A 54 5.41 -1.09 10.86
CA ILE A 54 3.98 -1.19 10.60
C ILE A 54 3.22 -1.06 11.91
N THR A 55 2.11 -0.31 11.90
CA THR A 55 1.20 -0.24 13.04
C THR A 55 -0.26 -0.26 12.59
N TYR A 56 -1.08 -0.98 13.36
CA TYR A 56 -2.54 -0.92 13.30
C TYR A 56 -3.15 -0.16 14.49
N GLY A 57 -2.30 0.50 15.29
CA GLY A 57 -2.71 1.36 16.43
C GLY A 57 -2.46 0.76 17.82
N SER A 58 -2.31 -0.56 17.96
CA SER A 58 -2.02 -1.22 19.25
C SER A 58 -0.52 -1.24 19.58
N ASN A 59 0.30 -1.60 18.60
CA ASN A 59 1.73 -1.80 18.72
C ASN A 59 2.43 -1.56 17.37
N ILE A 60 3.76 -1.63 17.37
CA ILE A 60 4.61 -1.61 16.18
C ILE A 60 5.14 -3.01 15.92
N VAL A 61 5.02 -3.47 14.68
CA VAL A 61 5.77 -4.60 14.15
C VAL A 61 6.85 -4.06 13.23
N ALA A 62 8.10 -4.37 13.56
CA ALA A 62 9.28 -3.98 12.80
C ALA A 62 9.86 -5.20 12.07
N SER A 63 9.89 -5.15 10.73
CA SER A 63 10.56 -6.14 9.89
C SER A 63 11.89 -5.56 9.41
N VAL A 64 13.01 -6.10 9.89
CA VAL A 64 14.31 -5.43 9.77
C VAL A 64 15.44 -6.35 9.30
N ASP A 65 16.45 -5.75 8.69
CA ASP A 65 17.75 -6.38 8.46
C ASP A 65 18.45 -6.68 9.80
N GLU A 66 19.17 -7.79 9.87
CA GLU A 66 19.89 -8.22 11.08
C GLU A 66 20.84 -7.14 11.60
N ARG A 67 21.43 -6.33 10.70
CA ARG A 67 22.39 -5.26 11.05
C ARG A 67 21.80 -4.15 11.92
N VAL A 68 20.49 -3.94 11.87
CA VAL A 68 19.81 -2.87 12.62
C VAL A 68 18.84 -3.39 13.67
N TYR A 69 18.77 -4.71 13.89
CA TYR A 69 17.82 -5.34 14.79
C TYR A 69 17.83 -4.74 16.20
N ASP A 70 19.00 -4.70 16.85
CA ASP A 70 19.11 -4.22 18.23
C ASP A 70 18.79 -2.73 18.35
N PHE A 71 19.21 -1.94 17.35
CA PHE A 71 18.90 -0.51 17.30
C PHE A 71 17.39 -0.28 17.15
N VAL A 72 16.74 -0.95 16.20
CA VAL A 72 15.29 -0.77 15.97
C VAL A 72 14.48 -1.27 17.15
N LYS A 73 14.90 -2.37 17.79
CA LYS A 73 14.28 -2.87 19.02
C LYS A 73 14.29 -1.82 20.12
N LEU A 74 15.39 -1.11 20.31
CA LEU A 74 15.47 -0.01 21.28
C LEU A 74 14.67 1.22 20.81
N TYR A 75 14.72 1.55 19.52
CA TYR A 75 14.02 2.68 18.92
C TYR A 75 12.51 2.62 19.15
N ILE A 76 11.91 1.43 19.01
CA ILE A 76 10.49 1.22 19.24
C ILE A 76 10.14 0.94 20.70
N ASP A 77 11.12 0.76 21.60
CA ASP A 77 10.88 0.55 23.03
C ASP A 77 10.53 1.88 23.72
N THR A 78 9.32 2.35 23.45
CA THR A 78 8.79 3.61 23.95
C THR A 78 7.39 3.45 24.51
N LYS A 79 7.06 4.29 25.49
CA LYS A 79 5.71 4.39 26.07
C LYS A 79 4.66 4.85 25.05
N TYR A 80 5.08 5.56 24.00
CA TYR A 80 4.19 6.16 23.00
C TYR A 80 4.62 5.72 21.59
N PRO A 81 4.16 4.56 21.09
CA PRO A 81 4.59 4.02 19.81
C PRO A 81 4.34 4.97 18.62
N HIS A 82 3.25 5.73 18.63
CA HIS A 82 2.98 6.73 17.59
C HIS A 82 4.10 7.77 17.45
N GLY A 83 4.82 8.08 18.53
CA GLY A 83 5.95 9.02 18.52
C GLY A 83 7.09 8.56 17.61
N CYS A 84 7.26 7.25 17.38
CA CYS A 84 8.26 6.70 16.45
C CYS A 84 8.03 7.11 14.99
N PHE A 85 6.86 7.66 14.66
CA PHE A 85 6.51 8.11 13.32
C PHE A 85 6.54 9.64 13.17
N GLU A 86 6.99 10.35 14.21
CA GLU A 86 7.16 11.81 14.18
C GLU A 86 8.53 12.22 13.64
N MET A 87 8.60 13.38 12.99
CA MET A 87 9.82 13.88 12.33
C MET A 87 11.09 13.81 13.19
N PRO A 88 11.10 14.21 14.49
CA PRO A 88 12.29 14.09 15.32
C PRO A 88 12.80 12.64 15.47
N GLN A 89 11.89 11.68 15.61
CA GLN A 89 12.24 10.26 15.72
C GLN A 89 12.69 9.71 14.36
N ILE A 90 12.05 10.11 13.27
CA ILE A 90 12.50 9.76 11.91
C ILE A 90 13.92 10.29 11.65
N HIS A 91 14.28 11.48 12.14
CA HIS A 91 15.67 11.96 12.06
C HIS A 91 16.64 11.08 12.86
N HIS A 92 16.24 10.63 14.06
CA HIS A 92 17.04 9.71 14.86
C HIS A 92 17.25 8.37 14.14
N LEU A 93 16.19 7.80 13.56
CA LEU A 93 16.22 6.60 12.74
C LEU A 93 17.15 6.79 11.51
N THR A 94 17.01 7.92 10.83
CA THR A 94 17.81 8.27 9.64
C THR A 94 19.30 8.32 9.98
N ASN A 95 19.68 8.94 11.10
CA ASN A 95 21.08 9.04 11.52
C ASN A 95 21.74 7.67 11.72
N GLU A 96 20.96 6.64 12.06
CA GLU A 96 21.47 5.27 12.09
C GLU A 96 21.54 4.69 10.67
N PHE A 97 20.48 4.81 9.88
CA PHE A 97 20.36 4.13 8.58
C PHE A 97 21.38 4.61 7.55
N VAL A 98 21.78 5.88 7.60
CA VAL A 98 22.81 6.43 6.70
C VAL A 98 24.16 5.73 6.84
N LYS A 99 24.47 5.15 8.01
CA LYS A 99 25.70 4.36 8.24
C LYS A 99 25.74 3.10 7.37
N TYR A 100 24.58 2.65 6.90
CA TYR A 100 24.40 1.48 6.06
C TYR A 100 24.05 1.84 4.60
N GLY A 101 24.04 3.14 4.26
CA GLY A 101 23.68 3.62 2.93
C GLY A 101 22.18 3.64 2.65
N PHE A 102 21.34 3.63 3.69
CA PHE A 102 19.88 3.67 3.55
C PHE A 102 19.30 4.98 4.11
N LEU A 103 18.13 5.36 3.59
CA LEU A 103 17.31 6.47 4.07
C LEU A 103 15.86 5.99 4.17
N PRO A 104 15.07 6.47 5.15
CA PRO A 104 13.63 6.30 5.12
C PRO A 104 13.07 6.87 3.82
N TYR A 105 12.28 6.07 3.09
CA TYR A 105 11.80 6.43 1.76
C TYR A 105 10.36 6.96 1.78
N TYR A 106 9.46 6.20 2.39
CA TYR A 106 8.04 6.54 2.47
C TYR A 106 7.49 6.33 3.88
N GLN A 107 6.53 7.19 4.23
CA GLN A 107 5.58 6.98 5.31
C GLN A 107 4.21 7.11 4.68
N ALA A 108 3.41 6.05 4.76
CA ALA A 108 2.10 5.98 4.14
C ALA A 108 1.04 5.62 5.18
N GLU A 109 -0.13 6.24 5.05
CA GLU A 109 -1.33 5.85 5.77
C GLU A 109 -2.23 5.06 4.82
N TYR A 110 -2.74 3.93 5.30
CA TYR A 110 -3.66 3.08 4.55
C TYR A 110 -5.01 3.05 5.26
N TRP A 111 -6.08 3.20 4.50
CA TRP A 111 -7.45 3.09 5.01
C TRP A 111 -8.12 1.84 4.44
N LEU A 112 -8.86 1.14 5.29
CA LEU A 112 -9.71 0.05 4.89
C LEU A 112 -11.13 0.57 4.67
N PRO A 113 -11.83 0.16 3.59
CA PRO A 113 -13.19 0.60 3.36
C PRO A 113 -14.13 0.05 4.42
N ASP A 114 -15.05 0.88 4.89
CA ASP A 114 -16.15 0.45 5.74
C ASP A 114 -17.34 0.02 4.86
N VAL A 115 -17.57 -1.28 4.74
CA VAL A 115 -18.58 -1.84 3.85
C VAL A 115 -20.02 -1.49 4.25
N ASP A 116 -20.24 -1.06 5.49
CA ASP A 116 -21.57 -0.70 5.98
C ASP A 116 -21.98 0.71 5.52
N VAL A 117 -21.02 1.56 5.12
CA VAL A 117 -21.26 2.95 4.70
C VAL A 117 -20.81 3.25 3.28
N VAL A 118 -19.99 2.39 2.66
CA VAL A 118 -19.59 2.50 1.26
C VAL A 118 -20.84 2.50 0.37
N LYS A 119 -20.91 3.49 -0.52
CA LYS A 119 -22.02 3.66 -1.46
C LYS A 119 -21.50 4.17 -2.79
N ALA A 120 -22.19 3.78 -3.87
CA ALA A 120 -21.91 4.34 -5.19
C ALA A 120 -22.21 5.86 -5.19
N LEU A 121 -21.29 6.63 -5.74
CA LEU A 121 -21.47 8.06 -5.99
C LEU A 121 -21.91 8.28 -7.44
N SER A 122 -22.68 9.33 -7.68
CA SER A 122 -23.02 9.74 -9.04
C SER A 122 -21.81 10.43 -9.68
N CYS A 123 -21.43 10.01 -10.89
CA CYS A 123 -20.46 10.70 -11.72
C CYS A 123 -21.19 11.49 -12.82
N LYS A 124 -20.69 12.68 -13.15
CA LYS A 124 -21.18 13.47 -14.29
C LYS A 124 -20.84 12.82 -15.63
N TYR A 125 -19.77 12.04 -15.65
CA TYR A 125 -19.20 11.40 -16.83
C TYR A 125 -19.66 9.95 -16.93
N GLU A 126 -19.66 9.43 -18.14
CA GLU A 126 -19.99 8.03 -18.38
C GLU A 126 -18.88 7.15 -17.80
N MET A 127 -19.24 6.13 -17.04
CA MET A 127 -18.30 5.18 -16.45
C MET A 127 -18.41 3.85 -17.19
N ARG A 128 -17.30 3.35 -17.73
CA ARG A 128 -17.23 2.07 -18.45
C ARG A 128 -16.31 1.10 -17.73
N LEU A 129 -16.77 -0.14 -17.59
CA LEU A 129 -15.92 -1.24 -17.12
C LEU A 129 -14.97 -1.64 -18.25
N LEU A 130 -13.71 -1.83 -17.92
CA LEU A 130 -12.65 -2.22 -18.84
C LEU A 130 -12.02 -3.51 -18.35
N GLU A 131 -11.78 -4.44 -19.26
CA GLU A 131 -11.06 -5.69 -19.01
C GLU A 131 -9.69 -5.66 -19.67
N ARG A 132 -8.89 -6.70 -19.46
CA ARG A 132 -7.49 -6.73 -19.94
C ARG A 132 -7.31 -6.46 -21.42
N HIS A 133 -8.27 -6.87 -22.25
CA HIS A 133 -8.19 -6.66 -23.69
C HIS A 133 -8.35 -5.19 -24.09
N ASP A 134 -9.01 -4.38 -23.25
CA ASP A 134 -9.20 -2.95 -23.47
C ASP A 134 -7.95 -2.13 -23.11
N PHE A 135 -7.00 -2.69 -22.36
CA PHE A 135 -5.81 -1.97 -21.88
C PHE A 135 -4.69 -1.83 -22.91
N ALA A 136 -4.76 -2.55 -24.04
CA ALA A 136 -3.65 -2.66 -24.99
C ALA A 136 -3.08 -1.29 -25.41
N ASP A 137 -3.97 -0.32 -25.65
CA ASP A 137 -3.61 1.04 -26.07
C ASP A 137 -3.60 2.06 -24.92
N LEU A 138 -3.78 1.62 -23.67
CA LEU A 138 -3.91 2.47 -22.49
C LEU A 138 -2.65 2.48 -21.60
N TYR A 139 -1.59 1.76 -21.95
CA TYR A 139 -0.28 1.83 -21.28
C TYR A 139 0.49 3.10 -21.63
N LEU A 140 -0.12 4.25 -21.38
CA LEU A 140 0.38 5.58 -21.70
C LEU A 140 0.86 6.32 -20.44
N PRO A 141 1.77 7.32 -20.56
CA PRO A 141 2.32 8.03 -19.41
C PRO A 141 1.26 8.68 -18.50
N GLU A 142 0.17 9.19 -19.07
CA GLU A 142 -0.94 9.80 -18.33
C GLU A 142 -1.74 8.81 -17.46
N TRP A 143 -1.59 7.51 -17.70
CA TRP A 143 -2.28 6.42 -17.00
C TRP A 143 -1.32 5.54 -16.18
N SER A 144 -0.12 6.06 -15.88
CA SER A 144 0.97 5.30 -15.27
C SER A 144 0.78 4.94 -13.79
N ASN A 145 -0.16 5.59 -13.09
CA ASN A 145 -0.59 5.16 -11.76
C ASN A 145 -1.70 4.11 -11.87
N ALA A 146 -2.60 4.25 -12.85
CA ALA A 146 -3.73 3.35 -13.04
C ALA A 146 -3.36 1.98 -13.62
N LEU A 147 -2.40 1.94 -14.55
CA LEU A 147 -1.95 0.71 -15.21
C LEU A 147 -0.44 0.56 -15.10
N SER A 148 0.03 -0.67 -14.90
CA SER A 148 1.44 -0.96 -14.73
C SER A 148 2.07 -1.50 -16.01
N SER A 149 2.73 -0.64 -16.79
CA SER A 149 3.44 -1.05 -18.02
C SER A 149 4.59 -2.03 -17.77
N THR A 150 5.13 -2.08 -16.56
CA THR A 150 6.17 -3.04 -16.16
C THR A 150 5.60 -4.41 -15.80
N ARG A 151 4.31 -4.50 -15.45
CA ARG A 151 3.63 -5.73 -15.03
C ARG A 151 2.19 -5.79 -15.58
N PRO A 152 2.00 -5.67 -16.92
CA PRO A 152 0.66 -5.56 -17.51
C PRO A 152 -0.20 -6.81 -17.28
N HIS A 153 0.43 -7.97 -17.10
CA HIS A 153 -0.25 -9.23 -16.78
C HIS A 153 -0.93 -9.24 -15.40
N LEU A 154 -0.59 -8.28 -14.52
CA LEU A 154 -1.23 -8.10 -13.23
C LEU A 154 -2.45 -7.21 -13.28
N ASP A 155 -2.59 -6.34 -14.29
CA ASP A 155 -3.78 -5.49 -14.43
C ASP A 155 -4.96 -6.36 -14.84
N MET A 156 -6.00 -6.41 -14.01
CA MET A 156 -7.10 -7.37 -14.14
C MET A 156 -8.39 -6.73 -14.65
N LEU A 157 -8.71 -5.57 -14.10
CA LEU A 157 -9.98 -4.88 -14.29
C LEU A 157 -9.75 -3.38 -14.12
N GLY A 158 -10.55 -2.57 -14.78
CA GLY A 158 -10.48 -1.13 -14.67
C GLY A 158 -11.82 -0.47 -14.89
N VAL A 159 -11.89 0.81 -14.54
CA VAL A 159 -13.03 1.67 -14.79
C VAL A 159 -12.52 2.95 -15.43
N GLY A 160 -13.00 3.24 -16.64
CA GLY A 160 -12.73 4.49 -17.35
C GLY A 160 -13.88 5.47 -17.20
N ALA A 161 -13.57 6.74 -16.93
CA ALA A 161 -14.49 7.86 -16.98
C ALA A 161 -14.36 8.56 -18.34
N TYR A 162 -15.49 8.83 -19.00
CA TYR A 162 -15.52 9.33 -20.38
C TYR A 162 -16.31 10.63 -20.53
N ASP A 163 -15.72 11.58 -21.26
CA ASP A 163 -16.38 12.79 -21.79
C ASP A 163 -16.59 12.60 -23.30
N GLY A 164 -17.76 12.07 -23.67
CA GLY A 164 -17.99 11.52 -25.01
C GLY A 164 -17.14 10.28 -25.25
N ASP A 165 -16.28 10.31 -26.27
CA ASP A 165 -15.35 9.21 -26.58
C ASP A 165 -13.98 9.38 -25.90
N ARG A 166 -13.76 10.50 -25.22
CA ARG A 166 -12.47 10.82 -24.58
C ARG A 166 -12.41 10.19 -23.19
N LEU A 167 -11.43 9.31 -22.96
CA LEU A 167 -11.07 8.85 -21.61
C LEU A 167 -10.44 10.01 -20.83
N ILE A 168 -11.06 10.39 -19.72
CA ILE A 168 -10.65 11.53 -18.88
C ILE A 168 -10.12 11.12 -17.50
N GLY A 169 -10.40 9.89 -17.09
CA GLY A 169 -9.92 9.29 -15.86
C GLY A 169 -9.93 7.79 -15.98
N LEU A 170 -8.94 7.14 -15.38
CA LEU A 170 -8.80 5.70 -15.39
C LEU A 170 -8.46 5.22 -13.99
N SER A 171 -9.18 4.21 -13.53
CA SER A 171 -8.82 3.42 -12.36
C SER A 171 -8.54 2.00 -12.83
N GLY A 172 -7.37 1.45 -12.49
CA GLY A 172 -7.04 0.06 -12.75
C GLY A 172 -6.82 -0.67 -11.44
N CYS A 173 -7.09 -1.97 -11.43
CA CYS A 173 -6.75 -2.82 -10.30
C CYS A 173 -5.87 -4.01 -10.69
N SER A 174 -4.76 -4.12 -9.97
CA SER A 174 -3.71 -5.10 -10.19
C SER A 174 -3.78 -6.19 -9.14
N ALA A 175 -3.66 -7.44 -9.58
CA ALA A 175 -3.57 -8.60 -8.70
C ALA A 175 -2.18 -8.70 -8.06
N ASP A 176 -1.79 -7.74 -7.22
CA ASP A 176 -0.46 -7.73 -6.60
C ASP A 176 -0.28 -8.79 -5.51
N CYS A 177 -1.36 -9.34 -4.97
CA CYS A 177 -1.34 -10.51 -4.11
C CYS A 177 -2.58 -11.40 -4.35
N GLU A 178 -2.64 -12.56 -3.69
CA GLU A 178 -3.71 -13.55 -3.94
C GLU A 178 -5.08 -13.09 -3.46
N THR A 179 -5.13 -12.32 -2.36
CA THR A 179 -6.35 -12.02 -1.62
C THR A 179 -6.81 -10.57 -1.75
N MET A 180 -5.97 -9.68 -2.27
CA MET A 180 -6.29 -8.26 -2.48
C MET A 180 -5.74 -7.77 -3.81
N TRP A 181 -6.47 -6.84 -4.42
CA TRP A 181 -6.01 -6.09 -5.58
C TRP A 181 -5.66 -4.66 -5.17
N GLN A 182 -4.55 -4.15 -5.69
CA GLN A 182 -4.18 -2.76 -5.53
C GLN A 182 -4.93 -1.94 -6.56
N ILE A 183 -5.38 -0.75 -6.19
CA ILE A 183 -6.03 0.19 -7.10
C ILE A 183 -5.09 1.36 -7.36
N GLY A 184 -4.95 1.73 -8.62
CA GLY A 184 -4.28 2.93 -9.07
C GLY A 184 -5.24 3.83 -9.84
N ILE A 185 -5.13 5.16 -9.68
CA ILE A 185 -6.08 6.12 -10.25
C ILE A 185 -5.33 7.28 -10.90
N ASP A 186 -5.71 7.62 -12.12
CA ASP A 186 -5.25 8.79 -12.86
C ASP A 186 -6.45 9.60 -13.38
N VAL A 187 -6.31 10.93 -13.36
CA VAL A 187 -7.29 11.86 -13.94
C VAL A 187 -6.53 12.95 -14.69
N LEU A 188 -6.97 13.20 -15.93
CA LEU A 188 -6.39 14.24 -16.77
C LEU A 188 -6.45 15.61 -16.06
N PRO A 189 -5.40 16.44 -16.16
CA PRO A 189 -5.27 17.66 -15.36
C PRO A 189 -6.49 18.59 -15.37
N GLU A 190 -7.15 18.75 -16.52
CA GLU A 190 -8.30 19.63 -16.69
C GLU A 190 -9.60 19.07 -16.08
N TYR A 191 -9.66 17.79 -15.72
CA TYR A 191 -10.81 17.13 -15.10
C TYR A 191 -10.64 16.90 -13.58
N ARG A 192 -9.51 17.33 -13.00
CA ARG A 192 -9.26 17.19 -11.55
C ARG A 192 -10.21 18.04 -10.73
N ARG A 193 -10.49 17.57 -9.50
CA ARG A 193 -11.42 18.22 -8.53
C ARG A 193 -12.88 18.32 -8.99
N GLN A 194 -13.27 17.50 -9.97
CA GLN A 194 -14.65 17.41 -10.47
C GLN A 194 -15.38 16.13 -9.99
N GLY A 195 -14.79 15.40 -9.03
CA GLY A 195 -15.35 14.16 -8.50
C GLY A 195 -15.09 12.91 -9.37
N VAL A 196 -14.22 12.99 -10.38
CA VAL A 196 -13.92 11.85 -11.28
C VAL A 196 -13.20 10.70 -10.57
N ALA A 197 -12.32 11.00 -9.62
CA ALA A 197 -11.57 10.02 -8.82
C ALA A 197 -12.19 9.73 -7.44
N ALA A 198 -13.43 10.15 -7.20
CA ALA A 198 -14.09 10.05 -5.90
C ALA A 198 -14.67 8.66 -5.62
#